data_AF-W6TG39-F1
#
_entry.id   AF-W6TG39-F1
#
_cell.length_a   1.000
_cell.length_b   1.000
_cell.length_c   1.000
_cell.angle_alpha   90.00
_cell.angle_beta   90.00
_cell.angle_gamma   90.00
#
_symmetry.space_group_name_H-M   'P 1'
#
loop_
_entity.id
_entity.type
_entity.pdbx_description
1 polymer ?
#
loop_
_entity_poly.entity_id
_entity_poly.type
_entity_poly.pdbx_seq_one_letter_code
_entity_poly.pdbx_strand_id
1 'polypeptide(L)'
;MGNVAADNAGGTAGDVTKLVEGIKNIVEVVLGKEGNPEAGTDKKADDLGARTANNAGDGEAGKLFVNAAIVNDPKKSAADASKAVGAVTGADILQAMIKDKEKTLANTSAAQAVQDDAKDGTNSRSNSINSDGKGWEVCWS
;
A
#
# COMPACT_ATOMS: atom_id res chain seq x y z
N MET A 1 6.08 3.20 -12.97
CA MET A 1 5.36 4.43 -13.36
C MET A 1 4.02 4.38 -12.67
N GLY A 2 3.71 5.34 -11.79
CA GLY A 2 2.40 5.43 -11.16
C GLY A 2 1.52 6.38 -11.96
N ASN A 3 0.29 5.97 -12.28
CA ASN A 3 -0.69 6.90 -12.84
C ASN A 3 -1.21 7.80 -11.72
N VAL A 4 -1.41 9.08 -11.99
CA VAL A 4 -1.89 10.03 -10.98
C VAL A 4 -3.18 10.64 -11.48
N ALA A 5 -4.29 10.39 -10.78
CA ALA A 5 -5.58 10.97 -11.11
C ALA A 5 -5.58 12.47 -10.79
N ALA A 6 -6.19 13.28 -11.68
CA ALA A 6 -6.27 14.73 -11.53
C ALA A 6 -7.39 15.21 -10.60
N ASP A 7 -8.32 14.32 -10.23
CA ASP A 7 -9.52 14.63 -9.44
C ASP A 7 -9.56 13.75 -8.18
N ASN A 8 -10.18 14.24 -7.09
CA ASN A 8 -10.43 13.54 -5.82
C ASN A 8 -11.35 12.30 -5.92
N ALA A 9 -11.57 11.78 -7.12
CA ALA A 9 -12.30 10.54 -7.31
C ALA A 9 -11.41 9.37 -6.90
N GLY A 10 -11.80 8.64 -5.85
CA GLY A 10 -11.19 7.35 -5.55
C GLY A 10 -11.28 6.39 -6.74
N GLY A 11 -10.28 5.52 -6.91
CA GLY A 11 -10.28 4.51 -7.96
C GLY A 11 -11.49 3.58 -7.86
N THR A 12 -12.04 3.16 -9.00
CA THR A 12 -13.18 2.22 -9.04
C THR A 12 -12.77 0.86 -8.50
N ALA A 13 -13.49 0.33 -7.50
CA ALA A 13 -13.29 -1.03 -7.02
C ALA A 13 -13.57 -2.07 -8.11
N GLY A 14 -12.51 -2.75 -8.54
CA GLY A 14 -12.49 -3.94 -9.36
C GLY A 14 -12.26 -5.21 -8.54
N ASP A 15 -12.33 -6.36 -9.21
CA ASP A 15 -12.14 -7.67 -8.60
C ASP A 15 -10.65 -7.99 -8.41
N VAL A 16 -10.06 -7.46 -7.34
CA VAL A 16 -8.66 -7.67 -6.96
C VAL A 16 -8.44 -9.06 -6.34
N THR A 17 -9.50 -9.70 -5.85
CA THR A 17 -9.42 -11.01 -5.17
C THR A 17 -8.82 -12.07 -6.08
N LYS A 18 -9.33 -12.20 -7.32
CA LYS A 18 -8.80 -13.18 -8.28
C LYS A 18 -7.35 -12.93 -8.67
N LEU A 19 -6.94 -11.66 -8.72
CA LEU A 19 -5.55 -11.28 -9.00
C LEU A 19 -4.63 -11.75 -7.86
N VAL A 20 -5.00 -11.48 -6.61
CA VAL A 20 -4.23 -11.90 -5.44
C VAL A 20 -4.15 -13.43 -5.36
N GLU A 21 -5.23 -14.15 -5.65
CA GLU A 21 -5.23 -15.61 -5.72
C GLU A 21 -4.32 -16.15 -6.84
N GLY A 22 -4.33 -15.52 -8.01
CA GLY A 22 -3.41 -15.86 -9.11
C GLY A 22 -1.95 -15.65 -8.72
N ILE A 23 -1.63 -14.50 -8.09
CA ILE A 23 -0.28 -14.18 -7.60
C ILE A 23 0.16 -15.19 -6.53
N LYS A 24 -0.75 -15.58 -5.63
CA LYS A 24 -0.48 -16.57 -4.58
C LYS A 24 0.02 -17.89 -5.15
N ASN A 25 -0.66 -18.43 -6.15
CA ASN A 25 -0.26 -19.68 -6.79
C ASN A 25 1.15 -19.59 -7.40
N ILE A 26 1.50 -18.44 -7.99
CA ILE A 26 2.83 -18.23 -8.60
C ILE A 26 3.89 -18.08 -7.51
N VAL A 27 3.63 -17.28 -6.48
CA VAL A 27 4.58 -17.02 -5.39
C VAL A 27 4.89 -18.28 -4.60
N GLU A 28 3.88 -19.12 -4.31
CA GLU A 28 4.08 -20.41 -3.63
C GLU A 28 4.99 -21.36 -4.42
N VAL A 29 4.92 -21.35 -5.75
CA VAL A 29 5.76 -22.20 -6.63
C VAL A 29 7.16 -21.62 -6.82
N VAL A 30 7.28 -20.30 -7.00
CA VAL A 30 8.55 -19.65 -7.39
C VAL A 30 9.40 -19.25 -6.18
N LEU A 31 8.79 -18.59 -5.18
CA LEU A 31 9.51 -18.05 -4.02
C LEU A 31 9.38 -18.95 -2.80
N GLY A 32 8.28 -19.70 -2.66
CA GLY A 32 8.04 -20.55 -1.50
C GLY A 32 8.08 -19.74 -0.19
N LYS A 33 9.17 -19.89 0.57
CA LYS A 33 9.40 -19.17 1.85
C LYS A 33 10.34 -17.96 1.74
N GLU A 34 10.84 -17.65 0.54
CA GLU A 34 11.74 -16.53 0.33
C GLU A 34 11.00 -15.19 0.38
N GLY A 35 11.63 -14.18 1.00
CA GLY A 35 11.01 -12.90 1.33
C GLY A 35 10.33 -12.90 2.70
N ASN A 36 10.22 -11.72 3.29
CA ASN A 36 9.57 -11.47 4.56
C ASN A 36 8.42 -10.48 4.38
N PRO A 37 7.15 -10.88 4.58
CA PRO A 37 6.02 -9.97 4.45
C PRO A 37 6.03 -8.82 5.48
N GLU A 38 6.85 -8.96 6.53
CA GLU A 38 7.06 -7.97 7.59
C GLU A 38 8.36 -7.18 7.42
N ALA A 39 8.91 -7.12 6.20
CA ALA A 39 10.16 -6.41 5.93
C ALA A 39 10.05 -4.89 6.13
N GLY A 40 11.20 -4.30 6.47
CA GLY A 40 11.38 -2.87 6.68
C GLY A 40 10.90 -2.38 8.06
N THR A 41 10.55 -1.10 8.13
CA THR A 41 10.30 -0.39 9.39
C THR A 41 8.92 0.25 9.43
N ASP A 42 8.42 0.51 10.63
CA ASP A 42 7.21 1.30 10.89
C ASP A 42 7.46 2.81 10.85
N LYS A 43 8.65 3.27 10.41
CA LYS A 43 9.05 4.68 10.52
C LYS A 43 8.63 5.50 9.31
N LYS A 44 8.12 6.70 9.56
CA LYS A 44 7.83 7.71 8.54
C LYS A 44 9.10 8.21 7.86
N ALA A 45 8.97 8.67 6.62
CA ALA A 45 10.08 9.26 5.88
C ALA A 45 10.51 10.65 6.38
N ASP A 46 9.63 11.40 7.01
CA ASP A 46 9.87 12.82 7.34
C ASP A 46 10.59 13.03 8.68
N ASP A 47 10.14 12.36 9.74
CA ASP A 47 10.64 12.57 11.10
C ASP A 47 11.12 11.27 11.78
N LEU A 48 11.08 10.13 11.08
CA LEU A 48 11.41 8.80 11.61
C LEU A 48 10.56 8.36 12.82
N GLY A 49 9.44 9.05 13.07
CA GLY A 49 8.38 8.67 14.00
C GLY A 49 7.63 7.45 13.48
N ALA A 50 6.95 6.73 14.38
CA ALA A 50 6.14 5.58 13.99
C ALA A 50 4.92 6.03 13.16
N ARG A 51 4.57 5.25 12.15
CA ARG A 51 3.32 5.38 11.40
C ARG A 51 2.14 4.94 12.27
N THR A 52 0.99 5.53 11.99
CA THR A 52 -0.24 5.23 12.72
C THR A 52 -0.82 3.89 12.23
N ALA A 53 -0.99 2.94 13.14
CA ALA A 53 -1.75 1.72 12.87
C ALA A 53 -3.25 2.07 12.94
N ASN A 54 -3.98 1.86 11.85
CA ASN A 54 -5.38 2.25 11.65
C ASN A 54 -5.62 3.77 11.64
N ASN A 55 -6.05 4.31 10.50
CA ASN A 55 -6.23 5.75 10.26
C ASN A 55 -4.92 6.51 10.01
N ALA A 56 -4.50 6.51 8.74
CA ALA A 56 -3.26 7.17 8.31
C ALA A 56 -3.21 8.64 8.73
N GLY A 57 -2.12 9.00 9.40
CA GLY A 57 -1.78 10.37 9.78
C GLY A 57 -1.34 11.22 8.59
N ASP A 58 -1.24 12.52 8.79
CA ASP A 58 -0.74 13.44 7.75
C ASP A 58 0.72 13.10 7.41
N GLY A 59 1.02 13.05 6.11
CA GLY A 59 2.33 12.67 5.61
C GLY A 59 2.62 11.16 5.59
N GLU A 60 1.68 10.30 5.97
CA GLU A 60 1.80 8.85 5.84
C GLU A 60 1.28 8.36 4.49
N ALA A 61 1.93 7.35 3.90
CA ALA A 61 1.53 6.81 2.59
C ALA A 61 0.11 6.27 2.54
N GLY A 62 -0.44 5.79 3.66
CA GLY A 62 -1.82 5.29 3.73
C GLY A 62 -2.87 6.34 3.31
N LYS A 63 -2.55 7.64 3.40
CA LYS A 63 -3.40 8.74 2.89
C LYS A 63 -3.66 8.66 1.39
N LEU A 64 -2.84 7.94 0.64
CA LEU A 64 -2.97 7.81 -0.81
C LEU A 64 -4.09 6.88 -1.26
N PHE A 65 -4.54 6.00 -0.36
CA PHE A 65 -5.50 4.94 -0.67
C PHE A 65 -6.88 5.20 -0.06
N VAL A 66 -7.06 6.33 0.63
CA VAL A 66 -8.34 6.72 1.21
C VAL A 66 -9.12 7.60 0.26
N ASN A 67 -10.44 7.47 0.26
CA ASN A 67 -11.33 8.33 -0.52
C ASN A 67 -11.57 9.68 0.20
N ALA A 68 -10.49 10.43 0.44
CA ALA A 68 -10.50 11.73 1.07
C ALA A 68 -9.39 12.63 0.50
N ALA A 69 -9.64 13.93 0.39
CA ALA A 69 -8.64 14.89 -0.03
C ALA A 69 -7.44 14.89 0.94
N ILE A 70 -6.22 14.87 0.42
CA ILE A 70 -5.00 15.00 1.22
C ILE A 70 -4.72 16.49 1.40
N VAL A 71 -5.39 17.10 2.37
CA VAL A 71 -5.31 18.56 2.63
C VAL A 71 -3.92 18.94 3.17
N ASN A 72 -3.31 18.07 3.96
CA ASN A 72 -2.06 18.35 4.65
C ASN A 72 -0.94 17.42 4.17
N ASP A 73 0.24 18.02 4.02
CA ASP A 73 1.49 17.31 3.77
C ASP A 73 1.49 16.30 2.60
N PRO A 74 0.90 16.63 1.43
CA PRO A 74 0.82 15.68 0.34
C PRO A 74 2.20 15.17 -0.10
N LYS A 75 3.17 16.06 -0.32
CA LYS A 75 4.54 15.65 -0.68
C LYS A 75 5.18 14.67 0.32
N LYS A 76 4.81 14.74 1.61
CA LYS A 76 5.32 13.81 2.62
C LYS A 76 4.70 12.43 2.48
N SER A 77 3.39 12.34 2.26
CA SER A 77 2.72 11.06 1.98
C SER A 77 3.28 10.39 0.71
N ALA A 78 3.68 11.17 -0.30
CA ALA A 78 4.39 10.65 -1.48
C ALA A 78 5.79 10.11 -1.15
N ALA A 79 6.54 10.87 -0.35
CA ALA A 79 7.88 10.50 0.07
C ALA A 79 7.85 9.26 0.96
N ASP A 80 6.86 9.15 1.85
CA ASP A 80 6.66 7.99 2.71
C ASP A 80 6.31 6.73 1.93
N ALA A 81 5.47 6.87 0.90
CA ALA A 81 5.17 5.79 -0.04
C ALA A 81 6.43 5.33 -0.79
N SER A 82 7.25 6.28 -1.23
CA SER A 82 8.52 6.00 -1.94
C SER A 82 9.53 5.31 -1.03
N LYS A 83 9.66 5.76 0.23
CA LYS A 83 10.49 5.11 1.25
C LYS A 83 10.05 3.67 1.46
N ALA A 84 8.74 3.43 1.64
CA ALA A 84 8.22 2.11 1.92
C ALA A 84 8.56 1.10 0.81
N VAL A 85 8.40 1.49 -0.46
CA VAL A 85 8.75 0.63 -1.61
C VAL A 85 10.26 0.44 -1.72
N GLY A 86 11.06 1.48 -1.45
CA GLY A 86 12.52 1.42 -1.53
C GLY A 86 13.20 0.67 -0.37
N ALA A 87 12.51 0.47 0.75
CA ALA A 87 13.03 -0.20 1.95
C ALA A 87 12.86 -1.73 1.92
N VAL A 88 12.20 -2.28 0.91
CA VAL A 88 11.86 -3.70 0.79
C VAL A 88 12.31 -4.30 -0.54
N THR A 89 12.42 -5.62 -0.60
CA THR A 89 12.73 -6.33 -1.85
C THR A 89 11.46 -6.75 -2.60
N GLY A 90 11.58 -7.13 -3.87
CA GLY A 90 10.46 -7.64 -4.64
C GLY A 90 9.82 -8.90 -4.03
N ALA A 91 10.62 -9.80 -3.44
CA ALA A 91 10.11 -11.00 -2.77
C ALA A 91 9.29 -10.63 -1.51
N ASP A 92 9.74 -9.64 -0.74
CA ASP A 92 9.01 -9.14 0.44
C ASP A 92 7.64 -8.58 0.04
N ILE A 93 7.58 -7.77 -1.03
CA ILE A 93 6.34 -7.21 -1.57
C ILE A 93 5.38 -8.34 -1.99
N LEU A 94 5.88 -9.31 -2.76
CA LEU A 94 5.07 -10.42 -3.25
C LEU A 94 4.55 -11.31 -2.12
N GLN A 95 5.38 -11.58 -1.10
CA GLN A 95 4.94 -12.29 0.10
C GLN A 95 3.91 -11.48 0.90
N ALA A 96 4.10 -10.16 1.05
CA ALA A 96 3.14 -9.28 1.70
C ALA A 96 1.79 -9.25 0.98
N MET A 97 1.78 -9.26 -0.36
CA MET A 97 0.55 -9.29 -1.17
C MET A 97 -0.32 -10.51 -0.90
N ILE A 98 0.30 -11.67 -0.65
CA ILE A 98 -0.40 -12.95 -0.45
C ILE A 98 -0.61 -13.29 1.03
N LYS A 99 -0.04 -12.49 1.93
CA LYS A 99 -0.29 -12.53 3.36
C LYS A 99 -1.70 -11.99 3.64
N ASP A 100 -2.57 -12.87 4.10
CA ASP A 100 -3.98 -12.64 4.45
C ASP A 100 -4.88 -12.17 3.29
N LYS A 101 -5.97 -12.92 3.06
CA LYS A 101 -6.84 -12.82 1.86
C LYS A 101 -7.80 -11.63 1.84
N GLU A 102 -7.99 -10.94 2.96
CA GLU A 102 -9.17 -10.08 3.14
C GLU A 102 -8.89 -8.58 3.04
N LYS A 103 -7.63 -8.20 2.84
CA LYS A 103 -7.20 -6.82 3.10
C LYS A 103 -6.88 -6.07 1.83
N THR A 104 -7.92 -5.88 1.02
CA THR A 104 -7.83 -5.06 -0.19
C THR A 104 -8.07 -3.61 0.18
N LEU A 105 -7.06 -2.76 0.00
CA LEU A 105 -7.11 -1.33 0.34
C LEU A 105 -7.83 -0.49 -0.70
N ALA A 106 -8.15 -1.14 -1.82
CA ALA A 106 -9.01 -0.69 -2.87
C ALA A 106 -10.33 -0.13 -2.33
N ASN A 107 -10.46 1.20 -2.26
CA ASN A 107 -11.66 1.90 -1.82
C ASN A 107 -12.02 1.69 -0.34
N THR A 108 -11.06 1.93 0.55
CA THR A 108 -11.29 1.84 1.99
C THR A 108 -11.45 3.19 2.67
N SER A 109 -12.31 3.24 3.69
CA SER A 109 -12.35 4.38 4.63
C SER A 109 -11.00 4.50 5.34
N ALA A 110 -10.66 5.68 5.86
CA ALA A 110 -9.36 5.91 6.52
C ALA A 110 -9.05 4.89 7.64
N ALA A 111 -10.08 4.34 8.29
CA ALA A 111 -9.97 3.30 9.29
C ALA A 111 -9.33 1.98 8.79
N GLN A 112 -9.38 1.67 7.49
CA GLN A 112 -8.95 0.36 6.96
C GLN A 112 -7.67 0.44 6.11
N ALA A 113 -7.14 1.66 5.88
CA ALA A 113 -6.02 1.92 4.97
C ALA A 113 -4.68 1.26 5.37
N VAL A 114 -4.54 0.90 6.66
CA VAL A 114 -3.33 0.26 7.22
C VAL A 114 -3.74 -0.52 8.48
N GLN A 115 -4.53 -1.60 8.35
CA GLN A 115 -4.69 -2.50 9.50
C GLN A 115 -3.48 -3.43 9.68
N ASP A 116 -3.22 -3.86 10.91
CA ASP A 116 -2.33 -4.95 11.28
C ASP A 116 -0.81 -4.70 11.27
N ASP A 117 -0.23 -3.91 10.35
CA ASP A 117 1.16 -3.46 10.48
C ASP A 117 1.50 -2.22 9.64
N ALA A 118 2.09 -1.19 10.25
CA ALA A 118 2.49 0.04 9.58
C ALA A 118 3.92 -0.02 8.99
N LYS A 119 4.48 -1.24 8.88
CA LYS A 119 5.77 -1.48 8.24
C LYS A 119 5.80 -1.19 6.75
N ASP A 120 7.02 -0.95 6.27
CA ASP A 120 7.31 -0.67 4.86
C ASP A 120 6.80 -1.80 3.93
N GLY A 121 6.88 -3.09 4.34
CA GLY A 121 6.34 -4.22 3.57
C GLY A 121 4.83 -4.15 3.33
N THR A 122 4.05 -3.89 4.39
CA THR A 122 2.60 -3.73 4.30
C THR A 122 2.22 -2.51 3.47
N ASN A 123 2.93 -1.40 3.67
CA ASN A 123 2.67 -0.15 2.96
C ASN A 123 3.07 -0.22 1.47
N SER A 124 4.13 -0.96 1.14
CA SER A 124 4.54 -1.24 -0.24
C SER A 124 3.51 -2.13 -0.96
N ARG A 125 2.92 -3.12 -0.27
CA ARG A 125 1.77 -3.87 -0.79
C ARG A 125 0.58 -2.95 -1.09
N SER A 126 0.26 -2.02 -0.19
CA SER A 126 -0.79 -1.03 -0.43
C SER A 126 -0.55 -0.26 -1.72
N ASN A 127 0.70 0.18 -1.92
CA ASN A 127 1.11 0.88 -3.14
C ASN A 127 1.06 0.00 -4.40
N SER A 128 1.22 -1.31 -4.29
CA SER A 128 1.22 -2.22 -5.44
C SER A 128 -0.18 -2.66 -5.88
N ILE A 129 -1.19 -2.57 -5.00
CA ILE A 129 -2.57 -3.00 -5.25
C ILE A 129 -3.50 -1.77 -5.31
N ASN A 130 -3.85 -1.33 -6.52
CA ASN A 130 -4.94 -0.37 -6.73
C ASN A 130 -6.29 -1.06 -6.97
N SER A 131 -7.38 -0.35 -6.68
CA SER A 131 -8.75 -0.84 -6.76
C SER A 131 -9.18 -1.29 -8.14
N ASP A 132 -8.67 -0.67 -9.20
CA ASP A 132 -9.12 -0.89 -10.57
C ASP A 132 -8.49 -2.11 -11.27
N GLY A 133 -7.56 -2.80 -10.62
CA GLY A 133 -6.82 -3.92 -11.21
C GLY A 133 -5.92 -3.52 -12.38
N LYS A 134 -5.69 -2.22 -12.64
CA LYS A 134 -4.86 -1.72 -13.75
C LYS A 134 -3.44 -1.33 -13.36
N GLY A 135 -3.10 -1.51 -12.08
CA GLY A 135 -1.77 -1.22 -11.52
C GLY A 135 -1.67 0.19 -10.94
N TRP A 136 -0.69 0.37 -10.05
CA TRP A 136 -0.21 1.60 -9.40
C TRP A 136 -0.87 2.93 -9.86
N GLU A 137 -2.04 3.28 -9.35
CA GLU A 137 -2.58 4.66 -9.44
C GLU A 137 -2.65 5.31 -8.05
N VAL A 138 -2.30 6.60 -7.95
CA VAL A 138 -2.22 7.37 -6.69
C VAL A 138 -2.90 8.73 -6.86
N CYS A 139 -3.81 9.11 -5.96
CA CYS A 139 -4.59 10.35 -6.04
C CYS A 139 -3.90 11.51 -5.29
N TRP A 140 -3.72 12.67 -5.94
CA TRP A 140 -3.21 13.90 -5.33
C TRP A 140 -4.03 15.12 -5.76
N SER A 141 -4.59 15.87 -4.79
CA SER A 141 -5.01 17.28 -4.96
C SER A 141 -3.82 18.22 -4.82
#